data_AF-A0A4R5W880-F1
#
_entry.id   AF-A0A4R5W880-F1
#
_cell.length_a   1.000
_cell.length_b   1.000
_cell.length_c   1.000
_cell.angle_alpha   90.00
_cell.angle_beta   90.00
_cell.angle_gamma   90.00
#
_symmetry.space_group_name_H-M   'P 1'
#
loop_
_entity.id
_entity.type
_entity.pdbx_description
1 polymer ?
#
loop_
_entity_poly.entity_id
_entity_poly.type
_entity_poly.pdbx_seq_one_letter_code
_entity_poly.pdbx_strand_id
1 'polypeptide(L)'
;MSKYRLIVALLSISVSLAHAQKSPVKAKDNLPAYQAINNESYENAGDFSEGLAPVSIDKKWGFIDKTGKLVIAPQFNPWQAQFNAYFSDGLVAVNTVNGKINGIAGNDPSSARWGFADKSGKLLIPTQFSANYYAPPHFYNGLAVIGSGFIGTTLKTLGLRTRYGYINKTGAYVIEPQFDEATDFNEDIASVRVGDKYGFIDKTGRMVIEPMYDSPAYFNDGVAVVELNKVNFIIDKQNKKVINKSFTGLSAFSDGLARFKENGKIGFIDKQGNVKIKPSFELSSDKTERLAFFSEGLCQMELGKPPAKNPNKSATDNDAANWISGKFGYINKAGKVVIPAQFDHAGPFKNGIALVSMYNKFGYIDTSGKFIIPPTFTNAGYFVDGIARVQGDGSFGNYKYRFIRLN
;
A
#
# COMPACT_ATOMS: atom_id res chain seq x y z
N MET A 1 -39.92 -21.57 49.42
CA MET A 1 -40.74 -20.75 48.51
C MET A 1 -40.08 -19.39 48.38
N SER A 2 -39.80 -18.94 47.14
CA SER A 2 -39.75 -17.53 46.69
C SER A 2 -38.70 -16.59 47.33
N LYS A 3 -37.83 -15.83 46.63
CA LYS A 3 -37.80 -15.35 45.25
C LYS A 3 -36.35 -15.06 44.81
N TYR A 4 -36.06 -15.40 43.56
CA TYR A 4 -34.90 -14.96 42.79
C TYR A 4 -34.88 -13.44 42.63
N ARG A 5 -33.71 -12.80 42.77
CA ARG A 5 -33.39 -11.51 42.13
C ARG A 5 -32.08 -11.64 41.36
N LEU A 6 -32.24 -11.76 40.05
CA LEU A 6 -31.22 -11.72 39.02
C LEU A 6 -30.75 -10.25 38.90
N ILE A 7 -29.46 -9.96 39.15
CA ILE A 7 -28.86 -8.66 38.84
C ILE A 7 -28.25 -8.79 37.44
N VAL A 8 -28.92 -8.19 36.45
CA VAL A 8 -28.40 -8.00 35.10
C VAL A 8 -27.67 -6.66 35.07
N ALA A 9 -26.34 -6.69 35.00
CA ALA A 9 -25.52 -5.50 34.75
C ALA A 9 -25.49 -5.23 33.24
N LEU A 10 -26.36 -4.34 32.78
CA LEU A 10 -26.28 -3.71 31.45
C LEU A 10 -25.34 -2.50 31.58
N LEU A 11 -24.10 -2.62 31.12
CA LEU A 11 -23.25 -1.47 30.82
C LEU A 11 -23.73 -0.83 29.50
N SER A 12 -24.66 0.12 29.61
CA SER A 12 -24.93 1.08 28.54
C SER A 12 -23.89 2.20 28.61
N ILE A 13 -22.89 2.16 27.74
CA ILE A 13 -22.05 3.33 27.42
C ILE A 13 -22.90 4.25 26.55
N SER A 14 -23.64 5.15 27.17
CA SER A 14 -24.27 6.28 26.49
C SER A 14 -23.20 7.34 26.21
N VAL A 15 -22.84 7.50 24.94
CA VAL A 15 -22.12 8.68 24.44
C VAL A 15 -23.11 9.85 24.52
N SER A 16 -22.99 10.69 25.55
CA SER A 16 -23.72 11.96 25.62
C SER A 16 -23.00 13.00 24.77
N LEU A 17 -23.54 13.24 23.57
CA LEU A 17 -23.25 14.44 22.78
C LEU A 17 -24.30 15.50 23.14
N ALA A 18 -23.83 16.72 23.39
CA ALA A 18 -24.57 17.98 23.48
C ALA A 18 -25.38 18.26 24.77
N HIS A 19 -24.74 18.96 25.72
CA HIS A 19 -25.26 20.19 26.36
C HIS A 19 -24.04 21.08 26.70
N ALA A 20 -23.50 21.77 25.70
CA ALA A 20 -22.45 22.76 25.91
C ALA A 20 -23.08 24.10 26.36
N GLN A 21 -23.11 24.33 27.68
CA GLN A 21 -23.23 25.69 28.21
C GLN A 21 -21.93 26.45 27.90
N LYS A 22 -22.08 27.56 27.17
CA LYS A 22 -21.00 28.50 26.83
C LYS A 22 -20.29 29.00 28.09
N SER A 23 -19.10 28.49 28.36
CA SER A 23 -18.08 29.17 29.18
C SER A 23 -16.99 29.69 28.24
N PRO A 24 -16.47 30.93 28.42
CA PRO A 24 -15.42 31.45 27.57
C PRO A 24 -14.10 30.80 27.98
N VAL A 25 -13.79 29.63 27.41
CA VAL A 25 -12.48 29.01 27.56
C VAL A 25 -11.46 29.84 26.78
N LYS A 26 -10.43 30.32 27.46
CA LYS A 26 -9.31 31.06 26.88
C LYS A 26 -8.72 30.25 25.71
N ALA A 27 -8.56 30.88 24.55
CA ALA A 27 -8.15 30.28 23.28
C ALA A 27 -6.70 29.73 23.21
N LYS A 28 -6.05 29.44 24.35
CA LYS A 28 -4.66 28.94 24.41
C LYS A 28 -4.51 27.43 24.66
N ASP A 29 -5.57 26.72 25.06
CA ASP A 29 -5.47 25.31 25.50
C ASP A 29 -5.94 24.27 24.47
N ASN A 30 -6.24 24.66 23.23
CA ASN A 30 -6.70 23.74 22.16
C ASN A 30 -5.87 23.94 20.88
N LEU A 31 -4.54 23.85 20.98
CA LEU A 31 -3.73 23.65 19.78
C LEU A 31 -4.08 22.27 19.18
N PRO A 32 -4.35 22.16 17.87
CA PRO A 32 -4.56 20.87 17.23
C PRO A 32 -3.34 19.98 17.51
N ALA A 33 -3.52 18.67 17.65
CA ALA A 33 -2.44 17.69 17.92
C ALA A 33 -1.38 17.60 16.79
N TYR A 34 -1.52 18.45 15.77
CA TYR A 34 -0.69 18.55 14.60
C TYR A 34 -0.59 20.00 14.14
N GLN A 35 0.40 20.27 13.32
CA GLN A 35 0.58 21.55 12.62
C GLN A 35 0.85 21.30 11.14
N ALA A 36 0.37 22.19 10.28
CA ALA A 36 0.73 22.14 8.86
C ALA A 36 2.22 22.46 8.69
N ILE A 37 2.90 21.81 7.75
CA ILE A 37 4.32 22.08 7.49
C ILE A 37 4.53 23.41 6.73
N ASN A 38 3.51 23.87 6.01
CA ASN A 38 3.46 25.15 5.30
C ASN A 38 1.99 25.63 5.17
N ASN A 39 1.78 26.81 4.57
CA ASN A 39 0.44 27.37 4.31
C ASN A 39 -0.11 27.04 2.92
N GLU A 40 0.55 26.16 2.18
CA GLU A 40 0.18 25.82 0.80
C GLU A 40 -0.91 24.75 0.75
N SER A 41 -1.50 24.58 -0.44
CA SER A 41 -2.46 23.51 -0.69
C SER A 41 -2.39 23.04 -2.14
N TYR A 42 -2.57 21.75 -2.35
CA TYR A 42 -2.30 21.08 -3.63
C TYR A 42 -3.56 20.41 -4.17
N GLU A 43 -3.70 20.34 -5.49
CA GLU A 43 -4.83 19.66 -6.13
C GLU A 43 -4.83 18.16 -5.81
N ASN A 44 -3.62 17.58 -5.74
CA ASN A 44 -3.37 16.21 -5.38
C ASN A 44 -1.97 16.09 -4.75
N ALA A 45 -1.73 15.05 -3.97
CA ALA A 45 -0.47 14.81 -3.28
C ALA A 45 -0.28 13.31 -2.99
N GLY A 46 0.98 12.86 -3.00
CA GLY A 46 1.38 11.52 -2.54
C GLY A 46 2.11 11.58 -1.19
N ASP A 47 2.35 10.41 -0.60
CA ASP A 47 3.07 10.30 0.67
C ASP A 47 4.56 10.64 0.48
N PHE A 48 5.24 11.02 1.57
CA PHE A 48 6.69 11.23 1.53
C PHE A 48 7.44 9.93 1.23
N SER A 49 8.54 10.06 0.50
CA SER A 49 9.48 8.98 0.20
C SER A 49 10.88 9.56 0.05
N GLU A 50 11.83 9.00 0.78
CA GLU A 50 13.22 9.48 0.85
C GLU A 50 13.38 11.01 1.01
N GLY A 51 12.46 11.64 1.75
CA GLY A 51 12.46 13.06 2.06
C GLY A 51 11.74 13.98 1.08
N LEU A 52 11.13 13.46 0.00
CA LEU A 52 10.33 14.25 -0.94
C LEU A 52 8.91 13.70 -1.07
N ALA A 53 7.93 14.57 -1.32
CA ALA A 53 6.56 14.18 -1.62
C ALA A 53 6.10 14.78 -2.96
N PRO A 54 5.42 14.00 -3.82
CA PRO A 54 4.87 14.51 -5.06
C PRO A 54 3.65 15.40 -4.77
N VAL A 55 3.54 16.53 -5.47
CA VAL A 55 2.40 17.45 -5.38
C VAL A 55 1.93 17.89 -6.77
N SER A 56 0.62 18.04 -6.95
CA SER A 56 0.01 18.58 -8.17
C SER A 56 -0.35 20.05 -8.00
N ILE A 57 0.15 20.87 -8.92
CA ILE A 57 -0.16 22.28 -9.07
C ILE A 57 -0.41 22.53 -10.56
N ASP A 58 -1.53 23.16 -10.89
CA ASP A 58 -1.95 23.43 -12.27
C ASP A 58 -1.91 22.19 -13.18
N LYS A 59 -2.40 21.05 -12.68
CA LYS A 59 -2.43 19.74 -13.36
C LYS A 59 -1.05 19.20 -13.76
N LYS A 60 0.03 19.65 -13.12
CA LYS A 60 1.38 19.12 -13.32
C LYS A 60 1.97 18.67 -11.98
N TRP A 61 2.82 17.65 -12.04
CA TRP A 61 3.48 17.11 -10.86
C TRP A 61 4.86 17.72 -10.67
N GLY A 62 5.10 18.14 -9.43
CA GLY A 62 6.39 18.54 -8.87
C GLY A 62 6.61 17.84 -7.53
N PHE A 63 7.64 18.25 -6.78
CA PHE A 63 7.99 17.64 -5.50
C PHE A 63 8.37 18.69 -4.47
N ILE A 64 7.91 18.47 -3.24
CA ILE A 64 8.27 19.29 -2.06
C ILE A 64 9.17 18.51 -1.12
N ASP A 65 9.98 19.22 -0.34
CA ASP A 65 10.69 18.66 0.81
C ASP A 65 9.83 18.67 2.09
N LYS A 66 10.42 18.15 3.19
CA LYS A 66 9.78 18.07 4.52
C LYS A 66 9.41 19.41 5.14
N THR A 67 9.94 20.53 4.63
CA THR A 67 9.57 21.89 5.05
C THR A 67 8.40 22.44 4.23
N GLY A 68 7.97 21.72 3.19
CA GLY A 68 6.95 22.16 2.26
C GLY A 68 7.49 23.06 1.14
N LYS A 69 8.82 23.21 1.03
CA LYS A 69 9.45 23.96 -0.06
C LYS A 69 9.45 23.13 -1.33
N LEU A 70 9.09 23.74 -2.44
CA LEU A 70 9.16 23.14 -3.77
C LEU A 70 10.63 22.90 -4.16
N VAL A 71 11.00 21.64 -4.34
CA VAL A 71 12.34 21.20 -4.78
C VAL A 71 12.35 20.96 -6.28
N ILE A 72 11.28 20.36 -6.80
CA ILE A 72 11.11 20.13 -8.24
C ILE A 72 9.84 20.85 -8.67
N ALA A 73 9.99 21.83 -9.56
CA ALA A 73 8.85 22.58 -10.08
C ALA A 73 7.87 21.67 -10.86
N PRO A 74 6.56 21.95 -10.84
CA PRO A 74 5.56 21.21 -11.60
C PRO A 74 5.90 21.14 -13.10
N GLN A 75 6.31 19.96 -13.56
CA GLN A 75 6.73 19.75 -14.95
C GLN A 75 6.35 18.37 -15.50
N PHE A 76 6.03 17.41 -14.64
CA PHE A 76 5.71 16.06 -15.04
C PHE A 76 4.21 15.83 -15.26
N ASN A 77 3.89 14.78 -16.02
CA ASN A 77 2.55 14.50 -16.52
C ASN A 77 1.51 14.28 -15.39
N PRO A 78 0.31 14.90 -15.46
CA PRO A 78 -0.78 14.73 -14.48
C PRO A 78 -1.13 13.28 -14.12
N TRP A 79 -1.00 12.34 -15.07
CA TRP A 79 -1.33 10.94 -14.85
C TRP A 79 -0.31 10.19 -13.98
N GLN A 80 0.88 10.78 -13.76
CA GLN A 80 1.98 10.14 -13.02
C GLN A 80 1.59 9.75 -11.58
N ALA A 81 0.74 10.52 -10.91
CA ALA A 81 0.42 10.26 -9.51
C ALA A 81 -0.89 9.51 -9.25
N GLN A 82 -1.63 9.11 -10.30
CA GLN A 82 -2.62 8.06 -10.09
C GLN A 82 -1.95 6.75 -9.63
N PHE A 83 -0.61 6.62 -9.81
CA PHE A 83 0.10 5.37 -9.64
C PHE A 83 1.30 5.42 -8.66
N ASN A 84 1.25 6.21 -7.59
CA ASN A 84 2.30 6.23 -6.55
C ASN A 84 3.70 6.59 -7.08
N ALA A 85 3.88 7.82 -7.58
CA ALA A 85 5.24 8.30 -7.87
C ALA A 85 6.00 8.61 -6.58
N TYR A 86 6.93 7.74 -6.21
CA TYR A 86 7.80 7.91 -5.05
C TYR A 86 9.27 7.77 -5.43
N PHE A 87 10.13 8.44 -4.67
CA PHE A 87 11.55 8.24 -4.76
C PHE A 87 11.91 6.88 -4.16
N SER A 88 12.70 6.13 -4.91
CA SER A 88 13.28 4.88 -4.47
C SER A 88 14.68 4.77 -5.06
N ASP A 89 15.64 4.43 -4.22
CA ASP A 89 17.04 4.32 -4.58
C ASP A 89 17.61 5.65 -5.13
N GLY A 90 17.07 6.78 -4.64
CA GLY A 90 17.46 8.13 -5.06
C GLY A 90 16.85 8.62 -6.38
N LEU A 91 16.02 7.81 -7.05
CA LEU A 91 15.41 8.14 -8.34
C LEU A 91 13.88 8.06 -8.28
N VAL A 92 13.21 8.78 -9.16
CA VAL A 92 11.76 8.69 -9.36
C VAL A 92 11.46 8.46 -10.83
N ALA A 93 10.57 7.52 -11.12
CA ALA A 93 10.06 7.32 -12.47
C ALA A 93 9.19 8.49 -12.89
N VAL A 94 9.50 9.07 -14.04
CA VAL A 94 8.84 10.25 -14.60
C VAL A 94 8.45 10.03 -16.04
N ASN A 95 7.42 10.75 -16.48
CA ASN A 95 6.99 10.81 -17.87
C ASN A 95 6.74 12.29 -18.23
N THR A 96 7.23 12.72 -19.40
CA THR A 96 7.13 14.09 -19.91
C THR A 96 6.09 14.19 -21.03
N VAL A 97 5.25 15.22 -21.00
CA VAL A 97 4.13 15.46 -21.94
C VAL A 97 4.58 15.75 -23.40
N ASN A 98 5.89 15.83 -23.69
CA ASN A 98 6.36 16.24 -25.03
C ASN A 98 6.68 15.07 -25.98
N GLY A 99 6.41 13.83 -25.58
CA GLY A 99 6.44 12.70 -26.50
C GLY A 99 5.19 12.70 -27.38
N LYS A 100 5.14 13.54 -28.41
CA LYS A 100 4.43 13.13 -29.63
C LYS A 100 5.14 11.88 -30.11
N ILE A 101 4.67 10.70 -29.70
CA ILE A 101 4.99 9.48 -30.43
C ILE A 101 4.29 9.64 -31.77
N ASN A 102 5.00 10.15 -32.77
CA ASN A 102 4.60 10.21 -34.18
C ASN A 102 3.11 10.54 -34.41
N GLY A 103 2.63 11.66 -33.85
CA GLY A 103 1.27 12.14 -34.14
C GLY A 103 0.11 11.35 -33.52
N ILE A 104 0.37 10.34 -32.68
CA ILE A 104 -0.69 9.69 -31.90
C ILE A 104 -0.88 10.48 -30.61
N ALA A 105 -1.76 11.48 -30.65
CA ALA A 105 -2.40 12.02 -29.46
C ALA A 105 -3.35 10.94 -28.92
N GLY A 106 -2.79 9.93 -28.24
CA GLY A 106 -3.55 8.83 -27.69
C GLY A 106 -3.48 8.89 -26.18
N ASN A 107 -4.63 9.05 -25.53
CA ASN A 107 -4.84 8.66 -24.13
C ASN A 107 -4.72 7.13 -23.97
N ASP A 108 -3.83 6.48 -24.72
CA ASP A 108 -3.57 5.05 -24.59
C ASP A 108 -2.49 4.87 -23.52
N PRO A 109 -2.88 4.42 -22.31
CA PRO A 109 -1.95 4.15 -21.22
C PRO A 109 -0.79 3.22 -21.59
N SER A 110 -0.96 2.43 -22.65
CA SER A 110 0.01 1.49 -23.18
C SER A 110 1.21 2.14 -23.91
N SER A 111 1.14 3.44 -24.18
CA SER A 111 2.17 4.23 -24.88
C SER A 111 3.13 5.00 -23.96
N ALA A 112 2.92 4.98 -22.64
CA ALA A 112 3.72 5.73 -21.68
C ALA A 112 5.20 5.30 -21.73
N ARG A 113 6.10 6.26 -21.99
CA ARG A 113 7.55 6.08 -21.91
C ARG A 113 8.09 6.65 -20.60
N TRP A 114 8.68 5.77 -19.81
CA TRP A 114 9.28 6.08 -18.52
C TRP A 114 10.75 6.46 -18.67
N GLY A 115 11.13 7.49 -17.92
CA GLY A 115 12.50 7.86 -17.63
C GLY A 115 12.65 8.04 -16.13
N PHE A 116 13.83 8.43 -15.66
CA PHE A 116 14.11 8.58 -14.24
C PHE A 116 14.82 9.90 -13.95
N ALA A 117 14.28 10.64 -12.99
CA ALA A 117 14.86 11.86 -12.48
C ALA A 117 15.47 11.66 -11.09
N ASP A 118 16.53 12.41 -10.79
CA ASP A 118 17.08 12.49 -9.45
C ASP A 118 16.28 13.44 -8.54
N LYS A 119 16.72 13.59 -7.28
CA LYS A 119 16.07 14.46 -6.28
C LYS A 119 16.12 15.96 -6.60
N SER A 120 16.92 16.38 -7.58
CA SER A 120 16.89 17.75 -8.10
C SER A 120 15.89 17.94 -9.23
N GLY A 121 15.30 16.84 -9.73
CA GLY A 121 14.42 16.82 -10.90
C GLY A 121 15.17 16.73 -12.22
N LYS A 122 16.50 16.57 -12.20
CA LYS A 122 17.29 16.34 -13.40
C LYS A 122 17.02 14.94 -13.93
N LEU A 123 16.62 14.86 -15.20
CA LEU A 123 16.44 13.58 -15.88
C LEU A 123 17.80 12.92 -16.10
N LEU A 124 18.06 11.80 -15.41
CA LEU A 124 19.28 11.01 -15.57
C LEU A 124 19.10 9.91 -16.62
N ILE A 125 17.90 9.36 -16.71
CA ILE A 125 17.54 8.34 -17.69
C ILE A 125 16.42 8.91 -18.57
N PRO A 126 16.63 9.08 -19.88
CA PRO A 126 15.62 9.58 -20.81
C PRO A 126 14.31 8.78 -20.79
N THR A 127 13.21 9.42 -21.14
CA THR A 127 11.87 8.80 -21.25
C THR A 127 11.77 7.90 -22.47
N GLN A 128 12.31 6.69 -22.38
CA GLN A 128 12.40 5.75 -23.51
C GLN A 128 11.87 4.35 -23.20
N PHE A 129 11.69 4.03 -21.91
CA PHE A 129 11.40 2.69 -21.47
C PHE A 129 9.92 2.43 -21.32
N SER A 130 9.47 1.23 -21.67
CA SER A 130 8.12 0.78 -21.37
C SER A 130 8.12 0.04 -20.03
N ALA A 131 7.07 0.16 -19.24
CA ALA A 131 6.89 -0.62 -18.02
C ALA A 131 5.39 -0.81 -17.75
N ASN A 132 5.05 -1.77 -16.88
CA ASN A 132 3.66 -2.05 -16.53
C ASN A 132 2.91 -0.75 -16.24
N TYR A 133 1.81 -0.51 -16.98
CA TYR A 133 1.07 0.73 -16.85
C TYR A 133 0.54 0.97 -15.44
N TYR A 134 0.13 -0.09 -14.75
CA TYR A 134 -0.54 0.01 -13.45
C TYR A 134 0.44 0.28 -12.28
N ALA A 135 1.75 0.23 -12.51
CA ALA A 135 2.77 0.51 -11.51
C ALA A 135 4.03 1.09 -12.20
N PRO A 136 4.40 2.36 -11.93
CA PRO A 136 5.63 2.95 -12.44
C PRO A 136 6.81 2.04 -12.12
N PRO A 137 7.83 1.95 -12.98
CA PRO A 137 9.02 1.20 -12.64
C PRO A 137 9.75 1.92 -11.50
N HIS A 138 10.32 1.16 -10.57
CA HIS A 138 11.09 1.73 -9.45
C HIS A 138 12.47 1.08 -9.41
N PHE A 139 13.44 1.83 -8.91
CA PHE A 139 14.74 1.24 -8.59
C PHE A 139 14.67 0.60 -7.22
N TYR A 140 15.11 -0.65 -7.13
CA TYR A 140 15.33 -1.34 -5.87
C TYR A 140 16.72 -2.00 -5.92
N ASN A 141 17.57 -1.65 -4.95
CA ASN A 141 18.93 -2.18 -4.85
C ASN A 141 19.75 -2.07 -6.16
N GLY A 142 19.61 -0.93 -6.85
CA GLY A 142 20.38 -0.60 -8.06
C GLY A 142 19.72 -0.96 -9.40
N LEU A 143 18.62 -1.72 -9.40
CA LEU A 143 17.97 -2.21 -10.63
C LEU A 143 16.50 -1.82 -10.71
N ALA A 144 16.01 -1.56 -11.91
CA ALA A 144 14.59 -1.34 -12.21
C ALA A 144 14.10 -2.31 -13.29
N VAL A 145 12.91 -2.87 -13.10
CA VAL A 145 12.26 -3.75 -14.10
C VAL A 145 11.66 -2.93 -15.23
N ILE A 146 11.96 -3.32 -16.47
CA ILE A 146 11.58 -2.58 -17.68
C ILE A 146 11.19 -3.55 -18.80
N GLY A 147 10.20 -3.17 -19.61
CA GLY A 147 9.75 -3.88 -20.79
C GLY A 147 10.50 -3.52 -22.08
N SER A 148 10.60 -4.48 -23.01
CA SER A 148 11.35 -4.46 -24.27
C SER A 148 10.80 -3.53 -25.36
N GLY A 149 9.63 -2.92 -25.18
CA GLY A 149 8.93 -2.22 -26.26
C GLY A 149 7.48 -1.91 -25.92
N PHE A 150 6.67 -1.56 -26.92
CA PHE A 150 5.26 -1.20 -26.76
C PHE A 150 4.57 -2.13 -25.74
N ILE A 151 3.79 -1.54 -24.85
CA ILE A 151 2.84 -2.29 -24.03
C ILE A 151 1.50 -2.03 -24.72
N GLY A 152 0.55 -2.96 -24.70
CA GLY A 152 -0.81 -2.70 -25.20
C GLY A 152 -1.45 -3.76 -26.07
N THR A 153 -2.73 -3.54 -26.37
CA THR A 153 -3.62 -4.46 -27.09
C THR A 153 -3.17 -4.74 -28.53
N THR A 154 -2.47 -3.79 -29.17
CA THR A 154 -1.92 -3.94 -30.53
C THR A 154 -0.95 -5.11 -30.66
N LEU A 155 -0.13 -5.38 -29.63
CA LEU A 155 0.80 -6.51 -29.66
C LEU A 155 0.07 -7.85 -29.49
N LYS A 156 -1.01 -7.89 -28.68
CA LYS A 156 -1.83 -9.10 -28.48
C LYS A 156 -2.48 -9.57 -29.79
N THR A 157 -2.94 -8.63 -30.63
CA THR A 157 -3.50 -8.92 -31.96
C THR A 157 -2.45 -9.44 -32.95
N LEU A 158 -1.19 -9.03 -32.80
CA LEU A 158 -0.07 -9.43 -33.66
C LEU A 158 0.75 -10.62 -33.10
N GLY A 159 0.34 -11.21 -31.97
CA GLY A 159 1.08 -12.30 -31.32
C GLY A 159 2.41 -11.89 -30.69
N LEU A 160 2.72 -10.58 -30.63
CA LEU A 160 3.92 -10.06 -30.00
C LEU A 160 3.69 -9.98 -28.48
N ARG A 161 4.70 -10.37 -27.70
CA ARG A 161 4.67 -10.27 -26.23
C ARG A 161 5.76 -9.30 -25.78
N THR A 162 5.40 -8.35 -24.91
CA THR A 162 6.40 -7.54 -24.20
C THR A 162 7.27 -8.49 -23.38
N ARG A 163 8.59 -8.38 -23.51
CA ARG A 163 9.53 -9.09 -22.65
C ARG A 163 10.09 -8.13 -21.61
N TYR A 164 10.41 -8.62 -20.44
CA TYR A 164 10.93 -7.83 -19.34
C TYR A 164 12.41 -8.13 -19.10
N GLY A 165 13.14 -7.09 -18.74
CA GLY A 165 14.54 -7.09 -18.36
C GLY A 165 14.78 -6.05 -17.26
N TYR A 166 16.05 -5.76 -16.98
CA TYR A 166 16.43 -4.88 -15.88
C TYR A 166 17.51 -3.89 -16.31
N ILE A 167 17.32 -2.63 -15.93
CA ILE A 167 18.30 -1.56 -16.15
C ILE A 167 18.96 -1.15 -14.84
N ASN A 168 20.18 -0.64 -14.92
CA ASN A 168 20.85 0.04 -13.81
C ASN A 168 20.49 1.55 -13.77
N LYS A 169 21.03 2.27 -12.79
CA LYS A 169 20.82 3.72 -12.61
C LYS A 169 21.40 4.61 -13.72
N THR A 170 22.17 4.07 -14.66
CA THR A 170 22.61 4.79 -15.87
C THR A 170 21.66 4.56 -17.04
N GLY A 171 20.64 3.70 -16.88
CA GLY A 171 19.74 3.30 -17.96
C GLY A 171 20.29 2.20 -18.87
N ALA A 172 21.43 1.60 -18.54
CA ALA A 172 21.97 0.47 -19.29
C ALA A 172 21.31 -0.83 -18.84
N TYR A 173 20.99 -1.72 -19.79
CA TYR A 173 20.52 -3.07 -19.46
C TYR A 173 21.62 -3.83 -18.72
N VAL A 174 21.27 -4.32 -17.53
CA VAL A 174 22.05 -5.34 -16.81
C VAL A 174 21.57 -6.73 -17.20
N ILE A 175 20.26 -6.85 -17.44
CA ILE A 175 19.63 -8.05 -17.95
C ILE A 175 18.76 -7.63 -19.13
N GLU A 176 19.11 -8.11 -20.32
CA GLU A 176 18.34 -7.82 -21.53
C GLU A 176 16.89 -8.32 -21.40
N PRO A 177 15.91 -7.64 -22.02
CA PRO A 177 14.53 -8.06 -21.96
C PRO A 177 14.31 -9.45 -22.55
N GLN A 178 14.08 -10.43 -21.68
CA GLN A 178 14.00 -11.84 -22.06
C GLN A 178 12.96 -12.63 -21.28
N PHE A 179 12.22 -12.04 -20.34
CA PHE A 179 11.21 -12.74 -19.54
C PHE A 179 9.79 -12.36 -19.95
N ASP A 180 8.83 -13.28 -19.83
CA ASP A 180 7.42 -12.97 -20.11
C ASP A 180 6.82 -12.02 -19.07
N GLU A 181 7.25 -12.13 -17.81
CA GLU A 181 6.96 -11.22 -16.69
C GLU A 181 8.18 -11.20 -15.75
N ALA A 182 8.31 -10.13 -14.97
CA ALA A 182 9.40 -9.95 -14.03
C ALA A 182 8.94 -9.07 -12.84
N THR A 183 9.39 -9.40 -11.64
CA THR A 183 9.15 -8.60 -10.44
C THR A 183 10.37 -7.74 -10.09
N ASP A 184 10.20 -6.76 -9.20
CA ASP A 184 11.33 -6.08 -8.59
C ASP A 184 12.24 -7.06 -7.83
N PHE A 185 13.52 -6.71 -7.72
CA PHE A 185 14.47 -7.44 -6.89
C PHE A 185 14.18 -7.19 -5.41
N ASN A 186 14.07 -8.27 -4.64
CA ASN A 186 14.05 -8.22 -3.19
C ASN A 186 15.08 -9.21 -2.65
N GLU A 187 15.90 -8.78 -1.69
CA GLU A 187 17.02 -9.58 -1.17
C GLU A 187 17.93 -10.22 -2.26
N ASP A 188 18.25 -9.43 -3.29
CA ASP A 188 19.09 -9.80 -4.44
C ASP A 188 18.55 -10.92 -5.34
N ILE A 189 17.26 -11.25 -5.23
CA ILE A 189 16.57 -12.23 -6.07
C ILE A 189 15.24 -11.66 -6.61
N ALA A 190 14.87 -12.01 -7.83
CA ALA A 190 13.61 -11.58 -8.44
C ALA A 190 12.87 -12.77 -9.04
N SER A 191 11.53 -12.73 -9.02
CA SER A 191 10.71 -13.72 -9.70
C SER A 191 10.52 -13.32 -11.15
N VAL A 192 10.69 -14.29 -12.05
CA VAL A 192 10.51 -14.10 -13.49
C VAL A 192 9.68 -15.22 -14.07
N ARG A 193 8.86 -14.89 -15.09
CA ARG A 193 8.09 -15.88 -15.83
C ARG A 193 8.78 -16.22 -17.14
N VAL A 194 8.88 -17.51 -17.43
CA VAL A 194 9.28 -18.04 -18.73
C VAL A 194 8.22 -19.05 -19.16
N GLY A 195 7.54 -18.76 -20.27
CA GLY A 195 6.34 -19.49 -20.65
C GLY A 195 5.22 -19.30 -19.62
N ASP A 196 4.72 -20.41 -19.08
CA ASP A 196 3.61 -20.41 -18.12
C ASP A 196 4.05 -20.58 -16.65
N LYS A 197 5.36 -20.65 -16.39
CA LYS A 197 5.90 -20.92 -15.06
C LYS A 197 6.81 -19.81 -14.56
N TYR A 198 6.81 -19.63 -13.26
CA TYR A 198 7.69 -18.71 -12.55
C TYR A 198 8.90 -19.44 -11.98
N GLY A 199 10.06 -18.83 -12.17
CA GLY A 199 11.32 -19.16 -11.51
C GLY A 199 11.88 -17.94 -10.82
N PHE A 200 13.16 -18.01 -10.47
CA PHE A 200 13.86 -16.91 -9.81
C PHE A 200 15.24 -16.68 -10.40
N ILE A 201 15.64 -15.42 -10.49
CA ILE A 201 16.95 -15.00 -11.01
C ILE A 201 17.75 -14.20 -9.98
N ASP A 202 19.07 -14.25 -10.12
CA ASP A 202 19.98 -13.32 -9.45
C ASP A 202 20.10 -12.00 -10.22
N LYS A 203 20.84 -11.03 -9.66
CA LYS A 203 21.10 -9.71 -10.28
C LYS A 203 21.88 -9.76 -11.59
N THR A 204 22.47 -10.90 -11.94
CA THR A 204 23.14 -11.13 -13.24
C THR A 204 22.19 -11.70 -14.29
N GLY A 205 20.96 -12.05 -13.90
CA GLY A 205 19.97 -12.68 -14.77
C GLY A 205 20.08 -14.20 -14.86
N ARG A 206 20.95 -14.83 -14.06
CA ARG A 206 21.06 -16.29 -14.01
C ARG A 206 19.93 -16.87 -13.18
N MET A 207 19.37 -17.98 -13.64
CA MET A 207 18.37 -18.72 -12.89
C MET A 207 18.99 -19.27 -11.59
N VAL A 208 18.44 -18.83 -10.46
CA VAL A 208 18.70 -19.41 -9.13
C VAL A 208 17.77 -20.60 -8.92
N ILE A 209 16.53 -20.49 -9.42
CA ILE A 209 15.53 -21.54 -9.39
C ILE A 209 14.84 -21.56 -10.75
N GLU A 210 14.84 -22.72 -11.41
CA GLU A 210 14.21 -22.89 -12.72
C GLU A 210 12.69 -22.67 -12.69
N PRO A 211 12.06 -22.26 -13.81
CA PRO A 211 10.63 -21.98 -13.86
C PRO A 211 9.81 -23.25 -13.60
N MET A 212 9.10 -23.26 -12.48
CA MET A 212 8.25 -24.39 -12.09
C MET A 212 6.98 -24.01 -11.34
N TYR A 213 6.89 -22.78 -10.81
CA TYR A 213 5.74 -22.34 -10.00
C TYR A 213 4.64 -21.71 -10.84
N ASP A 214 3.42 -21.75 -10.32
CA ASP A 214 2.21 -21.28 -11.01
C ASP A 214 2.00 -19.77 -10.93
N SER A 215 2.60 -19.13 -9.92
CA SER A 215 2.38 -17.73 -9.56
C SER A 215 3.69 -17.04 -9.16
N PRO A 216 3.80 -15.71 -9.32
CA PRO A 216 4.97 -14.96 -8.86
C PRO A 216 5.08 -15.01 -7.33
N ALA A 217 6.31 -14.98 -6.83
CA ALA A 217 6.60 -15.06 -5.41
C ALA A 217 7.77 -14.14 -5.03
N TYR A 218 7.82 -13.73 -3.77
CA TYR A 218 8.83 -12.78 -3.28
C TYR A 218 9.56 -13.39 -2.08
N PHE A 219 10.89 -13.36 -2.14
CA PHE A 219 11.69 -13.66 -0.96
C PHE A 219 11.60 -12.52 0.04
N ASN A 220 11.28 -12.86 1.29
CA ASN A 220 11.29 -11.97 2.44
C ASN A 220 11.81 -12.75 3.65
N ASP A 221 12.80 -12.19 4.32
CA ASP A 221 13.60 -12.83 5.34
C ASP A 221 14.16 -14.21 4.94
N GLY A 222 14.72 -14.32 3.73
CA GLY A 222 15.36 -15.54 3.23
C GLY A 222 14.43 -16.67 2.79
N VAL A 223 13.11 -16.49 2.86
CA VAL A 223 12.12 -17.49 2.42
C VAL A 223 11.09 -16.89 1.46
N ALA A 224 10.49 -17.74 0.61
CA ALA A 224 9.39 -17.35 -0.29
C ALA A 224 8.22 -18.32 -0.15
N VAL A 225 7.00 -17.79 -0.23
CA VAL A 225 5.78 -18.59 -0.38
C VAL A 225 5.54 -18.77 -1.87
N VAL A 226 5.60 -20.02 -2.32
CA VAL A 226 5.43 -20.38 -3.73
C VAL A 226 4.20 -21.24 -3.92
N GLU A 227 3.62 -21.19 -5.11
CA GLU A 227 2.45 -21.97 -5.49
C GLU A 227 2.81 -22.99 -6.57
N LEU A 228 2.45 -24.25 -6.33
CA LEU A 228 2.56 -25.32 -7.33
C LEU A 228 1.33 -26.21 -7.23
N ASN A 229 0.66 -26.39 -8.37
CA ASN A 229 -0.61 -27.10 -8.51
C ASN A 229 -1.68 -26.60 -7.52
N LYS A 230 -1.80 -25.26 -7.37
CA LYS A 230 -2.73 -24.58 -6.44
C LYS A 230 -2.48 -24.85 -4.95
N VAL A 231 -1.29 -25.34 -4.60
CA VAL A 231 -0.90 -25.60 -3.22
C VAL A 231 0.27 -24.68 -2.87
N ASN A 232 0.17 -23.97 -1.74
CA ASN A 232 1.24 -23.09 -1.29
C ASN A 232 2.18 -23.83 -0.32
N PHE A 233 3.49 -23.61 -0.46
CA PHE A 233 4.53 -24.02 0.48
C PHE A 233 5.65 -22.99 0.55
N ILE A 234 6.54 -23.16 1.52
CA ILE A 234 7.64 -22.24 1.78
C ILE A 234 8.96 -22.87 1.34
N ILE A 235 9.73 -22.11 0.57
CA ILE A 235 11.07 -22.49 0.12
C ILE A 235 12.13 -21.51 0.63
N ASP A 236 13.37 -21.99 0.75
CA ASP A 236 14.56 -21.14 0.84
C ASP A 236 15.09 -20.75 -0.55
N LYS A 237 16.16 -19.96 -0.58
CA LYS A 237 16.80 -19.49 -1.84
C LYS A 237 17.45 -20.62 -2.65
N GLN A 238 17.53 -21.84 -2.11
CA GLN A 238 18.04 -23.04 -2.79
C GLN A 238 16.91 -23.96 -3.27
N ASN A 239 15.66 -23.49 -3.23
CA ASN A 239 14.46 -24.29 -3.56
C ASN A 239 14.24 -25.48 -2.60
N LYS A 240 14.80 -25.44 -1.38
CA LYS A 240 14.49 -26.45 -0.37
C LYS A 240 13.21 -26.06 0.33
N LYS A 241 12.25 -26.99 0.38
CA LYS A 241 11.05 -26.82 1.21
C LYS A 241 11.46 -26.68 2.68
N VAL A 242 11.22 -25.51 3.25
CA VAL A 242 11.51 -25.21 4.65
C VAL A 242 10.46 -25.84 5.56
N ILE A 243 9.21 -25.90 5.08
CA ILE A 243 8.06 -26.46 5.79
C ILE A 243 7.41 -27.53 4.94
N ASN A 244 7.29 -28.74 5.49
CA ASN A 244 6.71 -29.90 4.79
C ASN A 244 5.17 -29.92 4.83
N LYS A 245 4.54 -28.96 5.51
CA LYS A 245 3.08 -28.78 5.54
C LYS A 245 2.67 -27.80 4.44
N SER A 246 1.70 -28.22 3.64
CA SER A 246 1.05 -27.36 2.65
C SER A 246 -0.06 -26.53 3.29
N PHE A 247 -0.27 -25.32 2.78
CA PHE A 247 -1.31 -24.41 3.24
C PHE A 247 -2.09 -23.84 2.06
N THR A 248 -3.37 -23.54 2.29
CA THR A 248 -4.20 -22.79 1.35
C THR A 248 -4.20 -21.32 1.77
N GLY A 249 -4.03 -20.41 0.80
CA GLY A 249 -4.11 -18.97 1.05
C GLY A 249 -2.97 -18.44 1.94
N LEU A 250 -1.80 -19.06 1.84
CA LEU A 250 -0.62 -18.67 2.61
C LEU A 250 -0.10 -17.31 2.11
N SER A 251 0.02 -16.33 3.00
CA SER A 251 0.58 -15.01 2.66
C SER A 251 2.10 -14.99 2.81
N ALA A 252 2.76 -13.97 2.26
CA ALA A 252 4.12 -13.63 2.64
C ALA A 252 4.22 -13.38 4.17
N PHE A 253 5.42 -13.55 4.72
CA PHE A 253 5.70 -13.22 6.10
C PHE A 253 5.73 -11.71 6.30
N SER A 254 5.08 -11.25 7.37
CA SER A 254 5.16 -9.88 7.85
C SER A 254 5.31 -9.91 9.35
N ASP A 255 6.33 -9.22 9.87
CA ASP A 255 6.65 -9.19 11.30
C ASP A 255 6.75 -10.63 11.91
N GLY A 256 7.35 -11.54 11.13
CA GLY A 256 7.62 -12.92 11.52
C GLY A 256 6.44 -13.90 11.44
N LEU A 257 5.24 -13.47 11.00
CA LEU A 257 4.07 -14.32 10.85
C LEU A 257 3.52 -14.29 9.42
N ALA A 258 2.99 -15.43 8.96
CA ALA A 258 2.28 -15.56 7.69
C ALA A 258 0.84 -16.04 7.95
N ARG A 259 -0.12 -15.42 7.27
CA ARG A 259 -1.54 -15.80 7.32
C ARG A 259 -1.74 -17.08 6.52
N PHE A 260 -2.58 -17.99 7.00
CA PHE A 260 -3.09 -19.13 6.21
C PHE A 260 -4.59 -19.33 6.43
N LYS A 261 -5.22 -20.11 5.53
CA LYS A 261 -6.65 -20.42 5.59
C LYS A 261 -6.89 -21.91 5.78
N GLU A 262 -7.79 -22.24 6.70
CA GLU A 262 -8.24 -23.61 6.97
C GLU A 262 -9.74 -23.56 7.29
N ASN A 263 -10.56 -24.35 6.59
CA ASN A 263 -12.02 -24.41 6.78
C ASN A 263 -12.71 -23.03 6.74
N GLY A 264 -12.28 -22.14 5.83
CA GLY A 264 -12.83 -20.79 5.71
C GLY A 264 -12.34 -19.79 6.77
N LYS A 265 -11.53 -20.23 7.73
CA LYS A 265 -11.01 -19.40 8.83
C LYS A 265 -9.55 -19.08 8.64
N ILE A 266 -9.17 -17.91 9.13
CA ILE A 266 -7.79 -17.41 9.08
C ILE A 266 -7.05 -17.75 10.37
N GLY A 267 -5.84 -18.29 10.21
CA GLY A 267 -4.83 -18.47 11.26
C GLY A 267 -3.48 -17.89 10.83
N PHE A 268 -2.47 -18.00 11.70
CA PHE A 268 -1.10 -17.53 11.43
C PHE A 268 -0.05 -18.56 11.83
N ILE A 269 0.99 -18.69 11.00
CA ILE A 269 2.17 -19.54 11.24
C ILE A 269 3.45 -18.72 11.37
N ASP A 270 4.44 -19.27 12.07
CA ASP A 270 5.82 -18.76 12.06
C ASP A 270 6.63 -19.30 10.86
N LYS A 271 7.88 -18.85 10.74
CA LYS A 271 8.82 -19.26 9.67
C LYS A 271 9.21 -20.74 9.71
N GLN A 272 8.92 -21.43 10.82
CA GLN A 272 9.12 -22.87 10.98
C GLN A 272 7.84 -23.67 10.68
N GLY A 273 6.74 -22.99 10.34
CA GLY A 273 5.46 -23.61 9.99
C GLY A 273 4.59 -23.95 11.20
N ASN A 274 4.99 -23.52 12.40
CA ASN A 274 4.20 -23.74 13.60
C ASN A 274 3.03 -22.79 13.62
N VAL A 275 1.83 -23.31 13.88
CA VAL A 275 0.62 -22.50 14.06
C VAL A 275 0.73 -21.69 15.35
N LYS A 276 0.90 -20.37 15.22
CA LYS A 276 0.93 -19.42 16.35
C LYS A 276 -0.46 -18.94 16.73
N ILE A 277 -1.31 -18.74 15.73
CA ILE A 277 -2.71 -18.37 15.93
C ILE A 277 -3.54 -19.39 15.16
N LYS A 278 -4.34 -20.15 15.89
CA LYS A 278 -5.20 -21.17 15.28
C LYS A 278 -6.27 -20.50 14.40
N PRO A 279 -6.72 -21.16 13.32
CA PRO A 279 -7.78 -20.63 12.47
C PRO A 279 -9.07 -20.35 13.26
N SER A 280 -9.38 -19.07 13.46
CA SER A 280 -10.52 -18.64 14.27
C SER A 280 -11.29 -17.44 13.73
N PHE A 281 -10.74 -16.73 12.74
CA PHE A 281 -11.34 -15.51 12.20
C PHE A 281 -12.01 -15.78 10.85
N GLU A 282 -13.29 -15.46 10.75
CA GLU A 282 -14.05 -15.46 9.50
C GLU A 282 -14.06 -14.04 8.94
N LEU A 283 -13.49 -13.84 7.74
CA LEU A 283 -13.43 -12.54 7.08
C LEU A 283 -14.50 -12.47 5.98
N SER A 284 -15.07 -11.29 5.76
CA SER A 284 -16.21 -11.14 4.84
C SER A 284 -15.82 -11.19 3.36
N SER A 285 -14.52 -11.17 3.01
CA SER A 285 -14.05 -11.25 1.63
C SER A 285 -12.53 -11.51 1.50
N ASP A 286 -12.08 -11.92 0.32
CA ASP A 286 -10.66 -12.04 -0.03
C ASP A 286 -9.86 -10.73 0.11
N LYS A 287 -10.51 -9.59 -0.08
CA LYS A 287 -9.87 -8.27 0.04
C LYS A 287 -9.62 -7.92 1.52
N THR A 288 -10.53 -8.25 2.45
CA THR A 288 -10.26 -8.12 3.90
C THR A 288 -9.23 -9.14 4.37
N GLU A 289 -9.21 -10.34 3.77
CA GLU A 289 -8.13 -11.31 3.99
C GLU A 289 -6.76 -10.72 3.67
N ARG A 290 -6.60 -10.06 2.51
CA ARG A 290 -5.32 -9.45 2.09
C ARG A 290 -4.78 -8.38 3.05
N LEU A 291 -5.64 -7.73 3.82
CA LEU A 291 -5.24 -6.72 4.80
C LEU A 291 -4.72 -7.32 6.11
N ALA A 292 -4.96 -8.60 6.39
CA ALA A 292 -4.57 -9.22 7.66
C ALA A 292 -3.09 -9.64 7.64
N PHE A 293 -2.20 -8.71 7.97
CA PHE A 293 -0.77 -8.93 8.17
C PHE A 293 -0.26 -8.16 9.41
N PHE A 294 0.78 -8.69 10.06
CA PHE A 294 1.34 -8.07 11.26
C PHE A 294 2.32 -6.95 10.91
N SER A 295 2.22 -5.83 11.62
CA SER A 295 3.17 -4.72 11.61
C SER A 295 3.30 -4.20 13.04
N GLU A 296 4.53 -4.05 13.53
CA GLU A 296 4.82 -3.58 14.91
C GLU A 296 4.09 -4.36 16.01
N GLY A 297 3.97 -5.69 15.85
CA GLY A 297 3.32 -6.55 16.82
C GLY A 297 1.80 -6.66 16.71
N LEU A 298 1.18 -5.86 15.83
CA LEU A 298 -0.28 -5.76 15.70
C LEU A 298 -0.73 -6.09 14.28
N CYS A 299 -1.89 -6.72 14.15
CA CYS A 299 -2.51 -7.06 12.88
C CYS A 299 -3.92 -6.46 12.83
N GLN A 300 -4.15 -5.59 11.85
CA GLN A 300 -5.48 -5.07 11.52
C GLN A 300 -6.37 -6.21 11.02
N MET A 301 -7.53 -6.38 11.63
CA MET A 301 -8.47 -7.43 11.27
C MET A 301 -9.90 -6.92 11.32
N GLU A 302 -10.72 -7.45 10.40
CA GLU A 302 -12.17 -7.34 10.50
C GLU A 302 -12.63 -8.24 11.67
N LEU A 303 -13.20 -7.62 12.70
CA LEU A 303 -13.57 -8.28 13.95
C LEU A 303 -15.06 -8.11 14.29
N GLY A 304 -15.76 -7.18 13.63
CA GLY A 304 -17.19 -6.91 13.84
C GLY A 304 -18.02 -7.13 12.58
N LYS A 305 -19.27 -7.59 12.76
CA LYS A 305 -20.22 -7.76 11.65
C LYS A 305 -20.64 -6.40 11.09
N PRO A 306 -20.81 -6.27 9.77
CA PRO A 306 -21.34 -5.05 9.18
C PRO A 306 -22.77 -4.77 9.63
N PRO A 307 -23.18 -3.51 9.77
CA PRO A 307 -24.58 -3.16 9.81
C PRO A 307 -25.26 -3.58 8.49
N ALA A 308 -26.53 -4.01 8.55
CA ALA A 308 -27.29 -4.44 7.36
C ALA A 308 -27.23 -3.37 6.24
N LYS A 309 -26.94 -3.78 5.00
CA LYS A 309 -26.87 -2.87 3.85
C LYS A 309 -28.22 -2.16 3.63
N ASN A 310 -28.18 -0.84 3.43
CA ASN A 310 -29.30 -0.09 2.87
C ASN A 310 -29.30 -0.27 1.34
N PRO A 311 -30.33 -0.86 0.72
CA PRO A 311 -30.36 -1.18 -0.72
C PRO A 311 -30.38 0.05 -1.64
N ASN A 312 -30.54 1.28 -1.12
CA ASN A 312 -30.77 2.48 -1.93
C ASN A 312 -29.54 3.40 -2.11
N LYS A 313 -28.31 2.94 -1.85
CA LYS A 313 -27.09 3.76 -2.03
C LYS A 313 -26.24 3.23 -3.18
N SER A 314 -26.18 3.96 -4.30
CA SER A 314 -25.25 3.69 -5.40
C SER A 314 -23.84 4.19 -5.05
N ALA A 315 -22.83 3.46 -5.50
CA ALA A 315 -21.43 3.87 -5.42
C ALA A 315 -21.12 4.88 -6.53
N THR A 316 -20.44 5.97 -6.19
CA THR A 316 -19.88 6.91 -7.17
C THR A 316 -18.38 7.11 -6.91
N ASP A 317 -17.68 7.44 -7.99
CA ASP A 317 -16.25 7.17 -8.22
C ASP A 317 -15.29 8.03 -7.38
N ASN A 318 -14.58 7.38 -6.45
CA ASN A 318 -13.27 7.78 -5.92
C ASN A 318 -12.67 6.62 -5.07
N ASP A 319 -12.27 5.55 -5.76
CA ASP A 319 -12.02 4.19 -5.24
C ASP A 319 -10.77 3.97 -4.35
N ALA A 320 -10.49 4.90 -3.43
CA ALA A 320 -9.98 4.54 -2.11
C ALA A 320 -11.12 4.21 -1.12
N ALA A 321 -12.38 4.49 -1.50
CA ALA A 321 -13.54 4.53 -0.60
C ALA A 321 -14.48 3.31 -0.67
N ASN A 322 -14.22 2.28 -1.48
CA ASN A 322 -15.10 1.11 -1.60
C ASN A 322 -14.46 -0.19 -1.08
N TRP A 323 -14.31 -0.29 0.26
CA TRP A 323 -13.70 -1.45 0.92
C TRP A 323 -14.53 -1.96 2.14
N ILE A 324 -15.49 -2.86 1.85
CA ILE A 324 -15.83 -4.13 2.56
C ILE A 324 -16.39 -4.09 3.97
N SER A 325 -17.51 -4.80 4.11
CA SER A 325 -18.44 -4.66 5.22
C SER A 325 -18.02 -5.49 6.44
N GLY A 326 -17.51 -4.79 7.46
CA GLY A 326 -17.30 -5.22 8.84
C GLY A 326 -16.65 -4.07 9.64
N LYS A 327 -16.46 -4.21 10.96
CA LYS A 327 -15.68 -3.23 11.76
C LYS A 327 -14.29 -3.77 12.00
N PHE A 328 -13.29 -2.91 11.85
CA PHE A 328 -11.90 -3.24 12.09
C PHE A 328 -11.48 -2.96 13.54
N GLY A 329 -10.61 -3.84 14.04
CA GLY A 329 -9.82 -3.66 15.24
C GLY A 329 -8.45 -4.33 15.03
N TYR A 330 -7.74 -4.60 16.13
CA TYR A 330 -6.38 -5.16 16.06
C TYR A 330 -6.21 -6.32 17.03
N ILE A 331 -5.51 -7.36 16.54
CA ILE A 331 -5.02 -8.46 17.36
C ILE A 331 -3.51 -8.36 17.56
N ASN A 332 -3.02 -8.88 18.67
CA ASN A 332 -1.58 -9.07 18.90
C ASN A 332 -1.10 -10.43 18.36
N LYS A 333 0.22 -10.69 18.42
CA LYS A 333 0.83 -11.97 17.97
C LYS A 333 0.36 -13.22 18.72
N ALA A 334 -0.35 -13.06 19.85
CA ALA A 334 -0.99 -14.17 20.56
C ALA A 334 -2.45 -14.42 20.09
N GLY A 335 -2.94 -13.67 19.10
CA GLY A 335 -4.31 -13.76 18.60
C GLY A 335 -5.34 -13.06 19.49
N LYS A 336 -4.91 -12.34 20.53
CA LYS A 336 -5.82 -11.60 21.42
C LYS A 336 -6.19 -10.27 20.78
N VAL A 337 -7.48 -9.95 20.75
CA VAL A 337 -7.98 -8.61 20.42
C VAL A 337 -7.48 -7.63 21.46
N VAL A 338 -6.67 -6.66 21.04
CA VAL A 338 -6.10 -5.60 21.91
C VAL A 338 -6.70 -4.23 21.63
N ILE A 339 -7.19 -4.01 20.40
CA ILE A 339 -8.00 -2.86 20.05
C ILE A 339 -9.33 -3.41 19.50
N PRO A 340 -10.46 -3.21 20.20
CA PRO A 340 -11.76 -3.74 19.78
C PRO A 340 -12.20 -3.22 18.40
N ALA A 341 -13.11 -3.96 17.77
CA ALA A 341 -13.72 -3.57 16.51
C ALA A 341 -14.52 -2.28 16.67
N GLN A 342 -14.07 -1.20 16.05
CA GLN A 342 -14.76 0.10 16.11
C GLN A 342 -14.59 0.95 14.86
N PHE A 343 -13.55 0.69 14.05
CA PHE A 343 -13.22 1.47 12.87
C PHE A 343 -13.93 0.94 11.63
N ASP A 344 -14.30 1.84 10.72
CA ASP A 344 -14.74 1.46 9.37
C ASP A 344 -13.57 0.89 8.56
N HIS A 345 -12.35 1.43 8.76
CA HIS A 345 -11.10 0.94 8.19
C HIS A 345 -9.94 1.16 9.15
N ALA A 346 -8.92 0.30 9.04
CA ALA A 346 -7.70 0.35 9.83
C ALA A 346 -6.50 -0.02 8.94
N GLY A 347 -5.48 0.84 8.90
CA GLY A 347 -4.20 0.57 8.28
C GLY A 347 -3.22 -0.11 9.25
N PRO A 348 -2.06 -0.60 8.76
CA PRO A 348 -1.02 -1.13 9.63
C PRO A 348 -0.41 -0.03 10.51
N PHE A 349 0.11 -0.43 11.67
CA PHE A 349 0.96 0.45 12.49
C PHE A 349 2.31 0.68 11.82
N LYS A 350 2.73 1.94 11.75
CA LYS A 350 4.06 2.39 11.32
C LYS A 350 4.53 3.52 12.23
N ASN A 351 5.71 3.37 12.82
CA ASN A 351 6.27 4.26 13.82
C ASN A 351 5.29 4.54 14.98
N GLY A 352 4.57 3.51 15.44
CA GLY A 352 3.61 3.60 16.53
C GLY A 352 2.27 4.27 16.19
N ILE A 353 2.03 4.61 14.92
CA ILE A 353 0.83 5.32 14.46
C ILE A 353 0.11 4.49 13.42
N ALA A 354 -1.21 4.39 13.52
CA ALA A 354 -2.05 3.80 12.48
C ALA A 354 -3.11 4.80 11.98
N LEU A 355 -3.31 4.81 10.67
CA LEU A 355 -4.43 5.48 10.02
C LEU A 355 -5.71 4.67 10.23
N VAL A 356 -6.77 5.31 10.70
CA VAL A 356 -8.09 4.69 10.88
C VAL A 356 -9.18 5.59 10.34
N SER A 357 -10.34 5.02 10.01
CA SER A 357 -11.51 5.80 9.61
C SER A 357 -12.75 5.49 10.45
N MET A 358 -13.52 6.52 10.75
CA MET A 358 -14.88 6.41 11.29
C MET A 358 -15.77 7.49 10.66
N TYR A 359 -17.02 7.16 10.36
CA TYR A 359 -18.01 8.12 9.87
C TYR A 359 -17.57 8.84 8.58
N ASN A 360 -16.94 8.10 7.66
CA ASN A 360 -16.36 8.61 6.41
C ASN A 360 -15.25 9.67 6.59
N LYS A 361 -14.61 9.71 7.77
CA LYS A 361 -13.46 10.56 8.05
C LYS A 361 -12.29 9.76 8.54
N PHE A 362 -11.09 10.24 8.27
CA PHE A 362 -9.83 9.67 8.68
C PHE A 362 -9.25 10.39 9.90
N GLY A 363 -8.63 9.61 10.78
CA GLY A 363 -7.88 10.04 11.94
C GLY A 363 -6.73 9.08 12.20
N TYR A 364 -6.01 9.31 13.29
CA TYR A 364 -4.82 8.54 13.65
C TYR A 364 -4.89 8.09 15.09
N ILE A 365 -4.47 6.85 15.34
CA ILE A 365 -4.40 6.24 16.67
C ILE A 365 -2.97 5.83 17.02
N ASP A 366 -2.69 5.79 18.31
CA ASP A 366 -1.50 5.12 18.85
C ASP A 366 -1.73 3.60 18.99
N THR A 367 -0.70 2.86 19.40
CA THR A 367 -0.73 1.40 19.58
C THR A 367 -1.65 0.91 20.70
N SER A 368 -2.15 1.81 21.56
CA SER A 368 -3.19 1.49 22.54
C SER A 368 -4.60 1.61 21.96
N GLY A 369 -4.75 2.20 20.77
CA GLY A 369 -6.02 2.50 20.14
C GLY A 369 -6.59 3.87 20.52
N LYS A 370 -5.84 4.70 21.25
CA LYS A 370 -6.24 6.07 21.59
C LYS A 370 -5.98 6.99 20.39
N PHE A 371 -6.94 7.87 20.11
CA PHE A 371 -6.78 8.87 19.06
C PHE A 371 -5.66 9.86 19.38
N ILE A 372 -4.70 9.96 18.47
CA ILE A 372 -3.74 11.06 18.36
C ILE A 372 -4.43 12.22 17.66
N ILE A 373 -5.10 11.94 16.53
CA ILE A 373 -5.95 12.88 15.81
C ILE A 373 -7.32 12.20 15.61
N PRO A 374 -8.40 12.75 16.19
CA PRO A 374 -9.74 12.22 15.96
C PRO A 374 -10.14 12.23 14.47
N PRO A 375 -11.10 11.41 14.04
CA PRO A 375 -11.56 11.37 12.65
C PRO A 375 -12.04 12.74 12.17
N THR A 376 -11.24 13.41 11.34
CA THR A 376 -11.47 14.79 10.92
C THR A 376 -11.31 15.00 9.42
N PHE A 377 -10.37 14.29 8.79
CA PHE A 377 -9.99 14.47 7.39
C PHE A 377 -10.89 13.68 6.45
N THR A 378 -11.20 14.22 5.28
CA THR A 378 -11.94 13.49 4.23
C THR A 378 -11.04 12.50 3.48
N ASN A 379 -9.73 12.73 3.48
CA ASN A 379 -8.70 11.83 2.94
C ASN A 379 -7.39 12.03 3.73
N ALA A 380 -6.61 10.97 3.89
CA ALA A 380 -5.35 11.01 4.61
C ALA A 380 -4.41 9.89 4.15
N GLY A 381 -3.10 10.18 4.16
CA GLY A 381 -2.02 9.21 3.94
C GLY A 381 -1.39 8.73 5.24
N TYR A 382 -0.36 7.89 5.14
CA TYR A 382 0.40 7.45 6.31
C TYR A 382 1.38 8.53 6.76
N PHE A 383 1.74 8.51 8.04
CA PHE A 383 2.89 9.26 8.53
C PHE A 383 4.18 8.58 8.03
N VAL A 384 4.91 9.26 7.15
CA VAL A 384 6.24 8.88 6.70
C VAL A 384 7.19 10.00 7.10
N ASP A 385 8.27 9.65 7.79
CA ASP A 385 9.22 10.62 8.36
C ASP A 385 8.55 11.71 9.24
N GLY A 386 7.48 11.35 9.96
CA GLY A 386 6.75 12.27 10.84
C GLY A 386 5.80 13.24 10.12
N ILE A 387 5.59 13.09 8.81
CA ILE A 387 4.69 13.93 8.02
C ILE A 387 3.66 13.08 7.29
N ALA A 388 2.40 13.52 7.27
CA ALA A 388 1.32 12.88 6.52
C ALA A 388 0.61 13.87 5.60
N ARG A 389 0.18 13.42 4.42
CA ARG A 389 -0.75 14.18 3.58
C ARG A 389 -2.18 14.04 4.11
N VAL A 390 -2.96 15.10 4.07
CA VAL A 390 -4.36 15.14 4.51
C VAL A 390 -5.20 16.06 3.64
N GLN A 391 -6.52 15.86 3.66
CA GLN A 391 -7.53 16.65 2.95
C GLN A 391 -8.74 16.95 3.85
N GLY A 392 -9.34 18.13 3.73
CA GLY A 392 -10.70 18.40 4.21
C GLY A 392 -10.87 18.58 5.73
N ASP A 393 -9.91 19.18 6.43
CA ASP A 393 -9.92 19.41 7.89
C ASP A 393 -10.96 20.44 8.40
N GLY A 394 -11.94 20.82 7.58
CA GLY A 394 -12.99 21.81 7.91
C GLY A 394 -12.50 23.26 8.01
N SER A 395 -11.18 23.48 8.12
CA SER A 395 -10.59 24.81 8.26
C SER A 395 -10.20 25.39 6.90
N PHE A 396 -9.96 24.54 5.89
CA PHE A 396 -9.42 24.98 4.61
C PHE A 396 -9.89 24.14 3.42
N GLY A 397 -11.02 24.51 2.82
CA GLY A 397 -11.47 24.08 1.48
C GLY A 397 -11.56 22.56 1.24
N ASN A 398 -12.77 22.04 1.00
CA ASN A 398 -13.09 20.60 1.02
C ASN A 398 -12.36 19.66 0.02
N TYR A 399 -11.42 20.14 -0.81
CA TYR A 399 -10.86 19.34 -1.91
C TYR A 399 -9.34 19.45 -2.14
N LYS A 400 -8.58 20.23 -1.35
CA LYS A 400 -7.12 20.34 -1.55
C LYS A 400 -6.34 19.57 -0.49
N TYR A 401 -5.21 19.01 -0.90
CA TYR A 401 -4.26 18.32 -0.04
C TYR A 401 -3.29 19.28 0.64
N ARG A 402 -2.88 18.91 1.84
CA ARG A 402 -1.83 19.56 2.64
C ARG A 402 -1.01 18.51 3.36
N PHE A 403 0.04 18.96 4.03
CA PHE A 403 0.90 18.11 4.82
C PHE A 403 0.96 18.58 6.26
N ILE A 404 0.80 17.64 7.18
CA ILE A 404 0.80 17.88 8.62
C ILE A 404 1.91 17.08 9.30
N ARG A 405 2.43 17.63 10.38
CA ARG A 405 3.30 16.93 11.33
C ARG A 405 2.67 16.95 12.71
N LEU A 406 2.91 15.92 13.52
CA LEU A 406 2.49 15.93 14.92
C LEU A 406 3.30 16.98 15.71
N ASN A 407 2.72 17.50 16.80
CA ASN A 407 3.37 18.50 17.65
C ASN A 407 4.47 17.94 18.55
#